data_AF-A0A550I1B7-F1
#
_entry.id   AF-A0A550I1B7-F1
#
_cell.length_a   1.000
_cell.length_b   1.000
_cell.length_c   1.000
_cell.angle_alpha   90.00
_cell.angle_beta   90.00
_cell.angle_gamma   90.00
#
_symmetry.space_group_name_H-M   'P 1'
#
loop_
_entity.id
_entity.type
_entity.pdbx_description
1 polymer ?
#
loop_
_entity_poly.entity_id
_entity_poly.type
_entity_poly.pdbx_seq_one_letter_code
_entity_poly.pdbx_strand_id
1 'polypeptide(L)'
;MRIDSVLLAEGIATDARGAFTAVGVNQKIISSAALPFAVKQNLVLIFTDESDESEFTSPEGKDFSVSVRLLDPDGQASFAVSQPLPKVKKSWVDLPSLMNLVVEVSVSGNRYGKYSLVAALQEKGVDQEKKVITLFVTPALDLTSASPERPGKAFG
;
A
#
# COMPACT_ATOMS: atom_id res chain seq x y z
N MET A 1 9.12 9.51 -15.40
CA MET A 1 8.37 8.57 -14.52
C MET A 1 7.99 9.25 -13.19
N ARG A 2 6.76 9.01 -12.71
CA ARG A 2 6.27 9.46 -11.38
C ARG A 2 5.33 8.42 -10.75
N ILE A 3 5.12 8.49 -9.44
CA ILE A 3 4.07 7.69 -8.76
C ILE A 3 2.73 8.38 -9.00
N ASP A 4 1.91 7.81 -9.88
CA ASP A 4 0.56 8.31 -10.14
C ASP A 4 -0.35 8.03 -8.93
N SER A 5 -0.43 6.77 -8.54
CA SER A 5 -1.32 6.32 -7.48
C SER A 5 -0.74 5.18 -6.67
N VAL A 6 -1.22 5.07 -5.43
CA VAL A 6 -0.85 4.02 -4.48
C VAL A 6 -2.12 3.45 -3.89
N LEU A 7 -2.27 2.14 -3.99
CA LEU A 7 -3.43 1.39 -3.53
C LEU A 7 -2.98 0.33 -2.54
N LEU A 8 -3.84 0.00 -1.57
CA LEU A 8 -3.69 -1.23 -0.80
C LEU A 8 -4.54 -2.31 -1.44
N ALA A 9 -4.22 -3.56 -1.16
CA ALA A 9 -5.01 -4.72 -1.53
C ALA A 9 -4.75 -5.84 -0.52
N GLU A 10 -5.80 -6.57 -0.14
CA GLU A 10 -5.68 -7.76 0.70
C GLU A 10 -5.37 -8.99 -0.17
N GLY A 11 -5.88 -8.99 -1.41
CA GLY A 11 -5.66 -10.06 -2.37
C GLY A 11 -5.42 -9.51 -3.77
N ILE A 12 -4.69 -10.29 -4.55
CA ILE A 12 -4.36 -10.00 -5.93
C ILE A 12 -4.63 -11.25 -6.76
N ALA A 13 -5.24 -11.06 -7.91
CA ALA A 13 -5.41 -12.09 -8.93
C ALA A 13 -4.95 -11.57 -10.29
N THR A 14 -4.35 -12.45 -11.08
CA THR A 14 -3.96 -12.20 -12.47
C THR A 14 -4.66 -13.19 -13.38
N ASP A 15 -5.20 -12.70 -14.50
CA ASP A 15 -5.74 -13.58 -15.54
C ASP A 15 -4.66 -14.04 -16.52
N ALA A 16 -5.00 -14.97 -17.42
CA ALA A 16 -4.06 -15.53 -18.41
C ALA A 16 -3.56 -14.49 -19.44
N ARG A 17 -4.17 -13.31 -19.52
CA ARG A 17 -3.76 -12.20 -20.38
C ARG A 17 -2.85 -11.20 -19.65
N GLY A 18 -2.57 -11.45 -18.37
CA GLY A 18 -1.81 -10.55 -17.51
C GLY A 18 -2.63 -9.37 -16.96
N ALA A 19 -3.97 -9.39 -17.10
CA ALA A 19 -4.80 -8.38 -16.47
C ALA A 19 -4.79 -8.56 -14.94
N PHE A 20 -4.64 -7.45 -14.24
CA PHE A 20 -4.46 -7.43 -12.78
C PHE A 20 -5.75 -7.02 -12.08
N THR A 21 -6.17 -7.81 -11.08
CA THR A 21 -7.31 -7.49 -10.21
C THR A 21 -6.83 -7.37 -8.77
N ALA A 22 -6.95 -6.17 -8.20
CA ALA A 22 -6.76 -5.91 -6.78
C ALA A 22 -8.10 -6.05 -6.05
N VAL A 23 -8.09 -6.79 -4.93
CA VAL A 23 -9.25 -6.93 -4.05
C VAL A 23 -8.88 -6.42 -2.67
N GLY A 24 -9.75 -5.61 -2.06
CA GLY A 24 -9.74 -5.50 -0.61
C GLY A 24 -10.91 -4.73 -0.05
N VAL A 25 -11.18 -4.99 1.22
CA VAL A 25 -12.32 -4.44 1.94
C VAL A 25 -11.78 -3.61 3.09
N ASN A 26 -12.00 -2.28 3.05
CA ASN A 26 -11.62 -1.34 4.12
C ASN A 26 -10.15 -1.46 4.58
N GLN A 27 -9.22 -1.46 3.64
CA GLN A 27 -7.78 -1.73 3.84
C GLN A 27 -7.04 -0.74 4.75
N LYS A 28 -7.69 0.37 5.13
CA LYS A 28 -7.08 1.38 6.01
C LYS A 28 -7.33 1.11 7.50
N ILE A 29 -8.21 0.17 7.85
CA ILE A 29 -8.53 -0.15 9.25
C ILE A 29 -8.13 -1.59 9.52
N ILE A 30 -7.20 -1.78 10.46
CA ILE A 30 -6.81 -3.08 10.99
C ILE A 30 -7.49 -3.22 12.35
N SER A 31 -8.41 -4.18 12.46
CA SER A 31 -9.04 -4.52 13.73
C SER A 31 -8.28 -5.70 14.34
N SER A 32 -7.63 -5.48 15.49
CA SER A 32 -6.91 -6.54 16.19
C SER A 32 -7.48 -6.75 17.59
N ALA A 33 -7.75 -8.00 17.96
CA ALA A 33 -8.24 -8.34 19.29
C ALA A 33 -7.14 -8.28 20.37
N ALA A 34 -5.87 -8.40 19.96
CA ALA A 34 -4.73 -8.43 20.85
C ALA A 34 -3.46 -7.85 20.20
N LEU A 35 -2.46 -7.58 21.02
CA LEU A 35 -1.13 -7.13 20.61
C LEU A 35 -0.09 -8.17 21.08
N PRO A 36 1.01 -8.38 20.32
CA PRO A 36 1.32 -7.77 19.04
C PRO A 36 0.40 -8.28 17.91
N PHE A 37 0.24 -7.47 16.87
CA PHE A 37 -0.47 -7.86 15.66
C PHE A 37 0.52 -8.00 14.50
N ALA A 38 0.17 -8.84 13.53
CA ALA A 38 0.87 -8.95 12.26
C ALA A 38 -0.15 -9.27 11.17
N VAL A 39 -0.22 -8.42 10.15
CA VAL A 39 -1.08 -8.60 8.98
C VAL A 39 -0.26 -8.37 7.71
N LYS A 40 -0.59 -9.10 6.66
CA LYS A 40 -0.01 -8.88 5.33
C LYS A 40 -0.92 -7.98 4.52
N GLN A 41 -0.32 -7.02 3.83
CA GLN A 41 -1.01 -6.13 2.91
C GLN A 41 -0.21 -6.08 1.61
N ASN A 42 -0.90 -6.02 0.48
CA ASN A 42 -0.26 -5.76 -0.80
C ASN A 42 -0.35 -4.26 -1.11
N LEU A 43 0.79 -3.65 -1.38
CA LEU A 43 0.88 -2.28 -1.85
C LEU A 43 1.02 -2.32 -3.38
N VAL A 44 0.04 -1.74 -4.08
CA VAL A 44 0.07 -1.59 -5.52
C VAL A 44 0.49 -0.16 -5.84
N LEU A 45 1.62 -0.03 -6.52
CA LEU A 45 2.19 1.23 -6.97
C LEU A 45 2.00 1.34 -8.47
N ILE A 46 1.34 2.41 -8.90
CA ILE A 46 1.08 2.68 -10.31
C ILE A 46 2.00 3.84 -10.72
N PHE A 47 2.89 3.54 -11.67
CA PHE A 47 3.81 4.50 -12.25
C PHE A 47 3.28 4.94 -13.61
N THR A 48 3.36 6.24 -13.87
CA THR A 48 3.12 6.78 -15.20
C THR A 48 4.41 7.37 -15.72
N ASP A 49 4.71 7.12 -16.99
CA ASP A 49 5.80 7.76 -17.71
C ASP A 49 5.29 8.43 -18.98
N GLU A 50 5.51 9.74 -19.05
CA GLU A 50 5.07 10.64 -20.14
C GLU A 50 6.26 11.10 -20.99
N SER A 51 7.44 10.50 -20.82
CA SER A 51 8.62 10.81 -21.65
C SER A 51 8.50 10.18 -23.04
N ASP A 52 9.09 10.83 -24.03
CA ASP A 52 9.25 10.31 -25.41
C ASP A 52 10.45 9.32 -25.51
N GLU A 53 10.88 8.74 -24.38
CA GLU A 53 11.94 7.74 -24.33
C GLU A 53 11.36 6.34 -24.55
N SER A 54 12.11 5.48 -25.24
CA SER A 54 11.68 4.11 -25.59
C SER A 54 11.64 3.14 -24.41
N GLU A 55 12.18 3.54 -23.27
CA GLU A 55 12.23 2.75 -22.04
C GLU A 55 11.64 3.55 -20.87
N PHE A 56 11.16 2.82 -19.86
CA PHE A 56 10.83 3.39 -18.55
C PHE A 56 12.12 3.77 -17.83
N THR A 57 12.70 4.91 -18.22
CA THR A 57 13.93 5.46 -17.65
C THR A 57 13.66 6.84 -17.11
N SER A 58 14.58 7.33 -16.28
CA SER A 58 14.54 8.75 -15.97
C SER A 58 14.90 9.54 -17.22
N PRO A 59 14.49 10.83 -17.32
CA PRO A 59 14.94 11.68 -18.43
C PRO A 59 16.47 11.73 -18.57
N GLU A 60 17.19 11.43 -17.49
CA GLU A 60 18.66 11.39 -17.44
C GLU A 60 19.24 9.96 -17.59
N GLY A 61 18.42 8.97 -17.93
CA GLY A 61 18.84 7.57 -18.10
C GLY A 61 19.21 6.85 -16.79
N LYS A 62 18.82 7.40 -15.63
CA LYS A 62 19.17 6.85 -14.32
C LYS A 62 18.23 5.75 -13.90
N ASP A 63 18.77 4.82 -13.11
CA ASP A 63 17.99 3.73 -12.52
C ASP A 63 17.11 4.27 -11.38
N PHE A 64 15.86 3.85 -11.37
CA PHE A 64 14.92 4.13 -10.28
C PHE A 64 14.91 2.99 -9.26
N SER A 65 14.69 3.35 -7.99
CA SER A 65 14.32 2.38 -6.96
C SER A 65 13.08 2.84 -6.21
N VAL A 66 12.29 1.88 -5.78
CA VAL A 66 11.12 2.12 -4.94
C VAL A 66 11.48 1.70 -3.53
N SER A 67 11.22 2.57 -2.57
CA SER A 67 11.32 2.26 -1.15
C SER A 67 9.95 2.34 -0.49
N VAL A 68 9.62 1.34 0.30
CA VAL A 68 8.38 1.30 1.09
C VAL A 68 8.76 1.19 2.55
N ARG A 69 8.22 2.06 3.39
CA ARG A 69 8.46 2.08 4.83
C ARG A 69 7.14 2.09 5.59
N LEU A 70 7.07 1.32 6.67
CA LEU A 70 5.99 1.43 7.64
C LEU A 70 6.51 2.20 8.85
N LEU A 71 5.86 3.30 9.18
CA LEU A 71 6.11 4.06 10.39
C LEU A 71 5.05 3.71 11.43
N ASP A 72 5.50 3.46 12.65
CA ASP A 72 4.64 3.24 13.82
C ASP A 72 4.01 4.56 14.31
N PRO A 73 3.15 4.54 15.34
CA PRO A 73 2.52 5.73 15.88
C PRO A 73 3.49 6.79 16.44
N ASP A 74 4.72 6.41 16.79
CA ASP A 74 5.77 7.32 17.25
C ASP A 74 6.62 7.85 16.08
N GLY A 75 6.33 7.42 14.85
CA GLY A 75 7.08 7.77 13.64
C GLY A 75 8.34 6.93 13.44
N GLN A 76 8.55 5.87 14.23
CA GLN A 76 9.68 4.97 14.07
C GLN A 76 9.41 3.96 12.95
N ALA A 77 10.42 3.69 12.12
CA ALA A 77 10.27 2.71 11.06
C ALA A 77 10.25 1.29 11.64
N SER A 78 9.13 0.58 11.49
CA SER A 78 8.97 -0.82 11.89
C SER A 78 9.22 -1.80 10.74
N PHE A 79 9.14 -1.33 9.50
CA PHE A 79 9.45 -2.09 8.29
C PHE A 79 10.03 -1.17 7.23
N ALA A 80 10.98 -1.67 6.46
CA ALA A 80 11.53 -0.99 5.29
C ALA A 80 11.95 -2.00 4.25
N VAL A 81 11.56 -1.78 3.00
CA VAL A 81 12.03 -2.52 1.83
C VAL A 81 12.40 -1.52 0.73
N SER A 82 13.44 -1.82 -0.02
CA SER A 82 13.82 -1.07 -1.21
C SER A 82 14.07 -2.05 -2.35
N GLN A 83 13.53 -1.76 -3.52
CA GLN A 83 13.64 -2.61 -4.70
C GLN A 83 13.98 -1.75 -5.92
N PRO A 84 14.99 -2.12 -6.73
CA PRO A 84 15.23 -1.48 -8.01
C PRO A 84 14.06 -1.75 -8.96
N LEU A 85 13.66 -0.76 -9.75
CA LEU A 85 12.65 -0.95 -10.78
C LEU A 85 13.26 -1.62 -12.01
N PRO A 86 12.58 -2.59 -12.64
CA PRO A 86 13.04 -3.18 -13.89
C PRO A 86 12.98 -2.14 -15.02
N LYS A 87 13.94 -2.22 -15.95
CA LYS A 87 13.88 -1.47 -17.21
C LYS A 87 12.89 -2.18 -18.13
N VAL A 88 11.74 -1.54 -18.35
CA VAL A 88 10.69 -2.05 -19.22
C VAL A 88 10.68 -1.20 -20.49
N LYS A 89 10.58 -1.84 -21.66
CA LYS A 89 10.42 -1.14 -22.94
C LYS A 89 8.99 -0.68 -23.13
N LYS A 90 8.79 0.55 -23.59
CA LYS A 90 7.46 1.04 -23.96
C LYS A 90 7.02 0.39 -25.26
N SER A 91 5.74 0.06 -25.33
CA SER A 91 5.15 -0.48 -26.57
C SER A 91 4.93 0.63 -27.61
N TRP A 92 4.63 1.86 -27.14
CA TRP A 92 4.50 3.06 -27.97
C TRP A 92 5.19 4.21 -27.26
N VAL A 93 6.15 4.83 -27.94
CA VAL A 93 6.99 5.89 -27.37
C VAL A 93 6.18 7.17 -27.12
N ASP A 94 5.26 7.48 -28.03
CA ASP A 94 4.49 8.73 -28.03
C ASP A 94 3.25 8.68 -27.10
N LEU A 95 3.04 7.57 -26.38
CA LEU A 95 1.88 7.39 -25.49
C LEU A 95 2.33 7.23 -24.04
N PRO A 96 1.60 7.85 -23.08
CA PRO A 96 1.81 7.60 -21.67
C PRO A 96 1.75 6.10 -21.38
N SER A 97 2.81 5.59 -20.76
CA SER A 97 2.92 4.18 -20.43
C SER A 97 2.76 3.97 -18.93
N LEU A 98 2.03 2.91 -18.57
CA LEU A 98 1.76 2.55 -17.18
C LEU A 98 2.59 1.33 -16.78
N MET A 99 3.15 1.37 -15.56
CA MET A 99 3.80 0.22 -14.94
C MET A 99 3.20 0.02 -13.55
N ASN A 100 2.82 -1.22 -13.25
CA ASN A 100 2.30 -1.60 -11.95
C ASN A 100 3.36 -2.40 -11.20
N LEU A 101 3.71 -1.98 -9.98
CA LEU A 101 4.53 -2.76 -9.06
C LEU A 101 3.69 -3.19 -7.86
N VAL A 102 3.77 -4.48 -7.54
CA VAL A 102 3.15 -5.03 -6.32
C VAL A 102 4.25 -5.30 -5.32
N VAL A 103 4.10 -4.78 -4.11
CA VAL A 103 4.99 -5.03 -2.99
C VAL A 103 4.18 -5.64 -1.85
N GLU A 104 4.53 -6.84 -1.41
CA GLU A 104 3.98 -7.40 -0.18
C GLU A 104 4.60 -6.67 1.02
N VAL A 105 3.76 -6.11 1.87
CA VAL A 105 4.14 -5.40 3.08
C VAL A 105 3.65 -6.17 4.28
N SER A 106 4.57 -6.55 5.15
CA SER A 106 4.24 -7.10 6.47
C SER A 106 4.03 -5.95 7.45
N VAL A 107 2.79 -5.73 7.84
CA VAL A 107 2.39 -4.71 8.80
C VAL A 107 2.28 -5.35 10.17
N SER A 108 3.24 -5.07 11.04
CA SER A 108 3.23 -5.56 12.42
C SER A 108 3.47 -4.43 13.41
N GLY A 109 2.95 -4.61 14.63
CA GLY A 109 3.10 -3.63 15.68
C GLY A 109 2.66 -4.16 17.04
N ASN A 110 3.08 -3.44 18.08
CA ASN A 110 2.78 -3.77 19.48
C ASN A 110 1.85 -2.73 20.13
N ARG A 111 1.23 -1.86 19.34
CA ARG A 111 0.39 -0.75 19.80
C ARG A 111 -0.78 -0.53 18.84
N TYR A 112 -1.88 -0.04 19.39
CA TYR A 112 -2.98 0.53 18.61
C TYR A 112 -2.63 1.97 18.20
N GLY A 113 -3.25 2.47 17.14
CA GLY A 113 -3.11 3.86 16.70
C GLY A 113 -2.87 4.02 15.21
N LYS A 114 -2.31 5.18 14.84
CA LYS A 114 -2.07 5.58 13.47
C LYS A 114 -0.70 5.10 13.00
N TYR A 115 -0.68 4.27 11.97
CA TYR A 115 0.53 3.86 11.26
C TYR A 115 0.59 4.58 9.91
N SER A 116 1.79 4.83 9.39
CA SER A 116 1.97 5.47 8.09
C SER A 116 2.80 4.59 7.16
N LEU A 117 2.20 4.14 6.08
CA LEU A 117 2.88 3.45 5.00
C LEU A 117 3.36 4.49 3.98
N VAL A 118 4.67 4.62 3.83
CA VAL A 118 5.33 5.61 2.98
C VAL A 118 5.96 4.90 1.80
N ALA A 119 5.43 5.12 0.60
CA ALA A 119 6.06 4.73 -0.65
C ALA A 119 6.86 5.92 -1.19
N ALA A 120 8.10 5.69 -1.61
CA ALA A 120 8.94 6.70 -2.18
C ALA A 120 9.68 6.18 -3.42
N LEU A 121 9.59 6.93 -4.52
CA LEU A 121 10.37 6.72 -5.73
C LEU A 121 11.67 7.50 -5.58
N GLN A 122 12.79 6.80 -5.67
CA GLN A 122 14.12 7.38 -5.60
C GLN A 122 14.77 7.35 -6.97
N GLU A 123 15.13 8.52 -7.46
CA GLU A 123 16.02 8.69 -8.59
C GLU A 123 17.37 9.20 -8.09
N LYS A 124 18.46 8.68 -8.64
CA LYS A 124 19.81 9.04 -8.18
C LYS A 124 20.09 10.53 -8.42
N GLY A 125 20.20 11.30 -7.33
CA GLY A 125 20.55 12.72 -7.39
C GLY A 125 19.37 13.66 -7.66
N VAL A 126 18.13 13.18 -7.50
CA VAL A 126 16.91 14.00 -7.55
C VAL A 126 16.14 13.81 -6.23
N ASP A 127 15.34 14.82 -5.87
CA ASP A 127 14.44 14.72 -4.72
C ASP A 127 13.45 13.56 -4.86
N GLN A 128 13.18 12.89 -3.74
CA GLN A 128 12.32 11.72 -3.71
C GLN A 128 10.84 12.12 -3.79
N GLU A 129 10.11 11.57 -4.77
CA GLU A 129 8.65 11.63 -4.77
C GLU A 129 8.11 10.67 -3.71
N LYS A 130 7.19 11.14 -2.86
CA LYS A 130 6.61 10.36 -1.75
C LYS A 130 5.09 10.34 -1.80
N LYS A 131 4.52 9.18 -1.48
CA LYS A 131 3.09 8.99 -1.24
C LYS A 131 2.90 8.29 0.09
N VAL A 132 1.89 8.72 0.85
CA VAL A 132 1.65 8.23 2.21
C VAL A 132 0.23 7.68 2.31
N ILE A 133 0.10 6.46 2.80
CA ILE A 133 -1.16 5.87 3.19
C ILE A 133 -1.18 5.75 4.71
N THR A 134 -2.26 6.25 5.31
CA THR A 134 -2.50 6.08 6.75
C THR A 134 -3.28 4.79 6.99
N LEU A 135 -2.78 4.00 7.93
CA LEU A 135 -3.44 2.82 8.49
C LEU A 135 -3.86 3.12 9.93
N PHE A 136 -5.04 2.64 10.33
CA PHE A 136 -5.56 2.75 11.69
C PHE A 136 -5.67 1.37 12.30
N VAL A 137 -4.90 1.11 13.34
CA VAL A 137 -4.96 -0.14 14.10
C VAL A 137 -5.82 0.11 15.33
N THR A 138 -6.91 -0.62 15.45
CA THR A 138 -7.92 -0.43 16.50
C THR A 138 -8.20 -1.74 17.23
N PRO A 139 -8.60 -1.69 18.51
CA PRO A 139 -9.11 -2.87 19.20
C PRO A 139 -10.29 -3.48 18.43
N ALA A 140 -10.41 -4.81 18.46
CA ALA A 140 -11.59 -5.49 17.94
C ALA A 140 -12.84 -5.06 18.72
N LEU A 141 -13.93 -4.82 17.99
CA LEU A 141 -15.21 -4.49 18.62
C LEU A 141 -15.77 -5.78 19.26
N ASP A 142 -15.95 -5.77 20.58
CA ASP A 142 -16.58 -6.91 21.27
C ASP A 142 -18.10 -6.84 21.10
N LEU A 143 -18.59 -7.53 20.06
CA LEU A 143 -20.02 -7.65 19.77
C LEU A 143 -20.77 -8.56 20.77
N THR A 144 -20.08 -9.31 21.62
CA THR A 144 -20.73 -10.20 22.59
C THR A 144 -21.29 -9.46 23.80
N SER A 145 -20.75 -8.27 24.09
CA SER A 145 -21.22 -7.40 25.18
C SER A 145 -22.54 -6.68 24.88
N ALA A 146 -22.93 -6.59 23.60
CA ALA A 146 -24.19 -5.99 23.16
C ALA A 146 -25.33 -7.02 23.20
N SER A 147 -25.57 -7.65 24.36
CA SER A 147 -26.83 -8.36 24.56
C SER A 147 -27.92 -7.29 24.71
N PRO A 148 -28.86 -7.15 23.76
CA PRO A 148 -29.95 -6.20 23.93
C PRO A 148 -30.70 -6.63 25.18
N GLU A 149 -30.78 -5.74 26.18
CA GLU A 149 -31.73 -5.91 27.28
C GLU A 149 -33.08 -6.19 26.62
N ARG A 150 -33.56 -7.44 26.74
CA ARG A 150 -34.89 -7.78 26.26
C ARG A 150 -35.82 -6.86 27.05
N PRO A 151 -36.58 -5.96 26.41
CA PRO A 151 -37.54 -5.14 27.13
C PRO A 151 -38.44 -6.10 27.90
N GLY A 152 -38.37 -6.02 29.23
CA GLY A 152 -39.15 -6.88 30.11
C GLY A 152 -40.60 -6.77 29.70
N LYS A 153 -41.25 -7.91 29.41
CA LYS A 153 -42.68 -7.95 29.13
C LYS A 153 -43.43 -7.50 30.38
N ALA A 154 -43.75 -6.22 30.47
CA ALA A 154 -44.79 -5.70 31.35
C ALA A 154 -46.13 -6.01 30.69
N PHE A 155 -46.62 -7.24 30.85
CA PHE A 155 -48.03 -7.57 30.66
C PHE A 155 -48.57 -7.97 32.02
N GLY A 156 -49.23 -7.02 32.67
CA GLY A 156 -50.24 -7.28 33.69
C GLY A 156 -51.60 -7.53 33.04
#